data_AF-A0A0V0GZ67-F1
#
_entry.id   AF-A0A0V0GZ67-F1
#
_cell.length_a   1.000
_cell.length_b   1.000
_cell.length_c   1.000
_cell.angle_alpha   90.00
_cell.angle_beta   90.00
_cell.angle_gamma   90.00
#
_symmetry.space_group_name_H-M   'P 1'
#
loop_
_entity.id
_entity.type
_entity.pdbx_description
1 polymer ?
#
loop_
_entity_poly.entity_id
_entity_poly.type
_entity_poly.pdbx_seq_one_letter_code
_entity_poly.pdbx_strand_id
1 'polypeptide(L)' 'MAFTQGGDEVLRFQGRLCVPNIDNIRERIMTEAHSSKYSIHPGSTKMYHDLREVYWWSGMKRDIAEFVSKCPKLPTG' A
#
# COMPACT_ATOMS: atom_id res chain seq x y z
N MET A 1 10.31 20.31 1.22
CA MET A 1 9.99 18.95 0.71
C MET A 1 8.92 19.12 -0.34
N ALA A 2 9.21 18.82 -1.60
CA ALA A 2 8.32 19.10 -2.71
C ALA A 2 7.81 17.80 -3.33
N PHE A 3 6.62 17.85 -3.90
CA PHE A 3 6.18 16.85 -4.86
C PHE A 3 6.93 17.06 -6.18
N THR A 4 7.15 15.97 -6.89
CA THR A 4 7.79 15.97 -8.21
C THR A 4 6.90 15.20 -9.16
N GLN A 5 6.56 15.79 -10.30
CA GLN A 5 5.90 15.07 -11.38
C GLN A 5 6.97 14.50 -12.30
N GLY A 6 6.95 13.19 -12.52
CA GLY A 6 7.84 12.55 -13.49
C GLY A 6 7.38 12.79 -14.93
N GLY A 7 8.25 12.47 -15.90
CA GLY A 7 7.87 12.46 -17.32
C GLY A 7 6.87 11.36 -17.69
N ASP A 8 6.59 10.46 -16.74
CA ASP A 8 5.55 9.43 -16.77
C ASP A 8 4.18 9.95 -16.28
N GLU A 9 4.05 11.26 -16.08
CA GLU A 9 2.86 11.92 -15.49
C GLU A 9 2.54 11.46 -14.05
N VAL A 10 3.45 10.71 -13.41
CA VAL A 10 3.24 10.21 -12.06
C VAL A 10 3.79 11.18 -11.02
N LEU A 11 2.96 11.52 -10.05
CA LEU A 11 3.37 12.33 -8.91
C LEU A 11 4.18 11.50 -7.92
N ARG A 12 5.29 12.05 -7.45
CA ARG A 12 6.17 11.42 -6.47
C ARG A 12 6.41 12.32 -5.26
N PHE A 13 6.41 11.74 -4.07
CA PHE A 13 6.78 12.39 -2.82
C PHE A 13 8.00 11.69 -2.22
N GLN A 14 9.11 12.42 -2.05
CA GLN A 14 10.37 11.85 -1.56
C GLN A 14 10.83 10.62 -2.39
N GLY A 15 10.64 10.65 -3.70
CA GLY A 15 10.97 9.55 -4.62
C GLY A 15 9.94 8.42 -4.70
N ARG A 16 8.90 8.43 -3.85
CA ARG A 16 7.86 7.39 -3.80
C ARG A 16 6.65 7.77 -4.64
N LEU A 17 5.99 6.79 -5.25
CA LEU A 17 4.78 6.98 -6.05
C LEU A 17 3.61 7.43 -5.17
N CYS A 18 3.00 8.57 -5.51
CA CYS A 18 1.80 9.05 -4.86
C CYS A 18 0.59 8.23 -5.33
N VAL A 19 -0.13 7.60 -4.40
CA VAL A 19 -1.30 6.79 -4.72
C VAL A 19 -2.60 7.59 -4.47
N PRO A 20 -3.36 7.94 -5.51
CA PRO A 20 -4.64 8.63 -5.35
C PRO A 20 -5.68 7.74 -4.66
N ASN A 21 -6.70 8.36 -4.06
CA ASN A 21 -7.84 7.63 -3.49
C ASN A 21 -8.96 7.48 -4.52
N ILE A 22 -8.66 6.76 -5.61
CA ILE A 22 -9.60 6.48 -6.70
C ILE A 22 -9.58 4.98 -7.00
N ASP A 23 -10.69 4.46 -7.53
CA ASP A 23 -10.82 3.10 -8.07
C ASP A 23 -10.25 1.98 -7.20
N ASN A 24 -10.31 2.15 -5.87
CA ASN A 24 -9.78 1.23 -4.88
C ASN A 24 -8.30 0.84 -5.09
N ILE A 25 -7.51 1.69 -5.75
CA ILE A 25 -6.10 1.39 -6.07
C ILE A 25 -5.30 1.06 -4.80
N ARG A 26 -5.52 1.81 -3.71
CA ARG A 26 -4.86 1.56 -2.41
C ARG A 26 -5.19 0.18 -1.86
N GLU A 27 -6.46 -0.23 -1.92
CA GLU A 27 -6.91 -1.54 -1.46
C GLU A 27 -6.32 -2.67 -2.30
N ARG A 28 -6.22 -2.49 -3.62
CA ARG A 28 -5.58 -3.47 -4.53
C ARG A 28 -4.10 -3.66 -4.21
N ILE A 29 -3.36 -2.57 -4.02
CA ILE A 29 -1.95 -2.61 -3.59
C ILE A 29 -1.82 -3.35 -2.26
N MET A 30 -2.69 -3.04 -1.30
CA MET A 30 -2.70 -3.69 0.01
C MET A 30 -3.04 -5.19 -0.10
N THR A 31 -3.99 -5.56 -0.95
CA THR A 31 -4.42 -6.95 -1.19
C THR A 31 -3.30 -7.77 -1.82
N GLU A 32 -2.60 -7.25 -2.81
CA GLU A 32 -1.47 -7.92 -3.46
C GLU A 32 -0.30 -8.10 -2.48
N ALA A 33 0.04 -7.06 -1.71
CA ALA A 33 1.09 -7.14 -0.69
C ALA A 33 0.74 -8.15 0.42
N HIS A 34 -0.54 -8.26 0.77
CA HIS A 34 -1.03 -9.23 1.76
C HIS A 34 -1.10 -10.66 1.22
N SER A 35 -1.31 -10.85 -0.08
CA SER A 35 -1.49 -12.17 -0.73
C SER A 35 -0.18 -12.81 -1.22
N SER A 36 0.96 -12.15 -1.05
CA SER A 36 2.27 -12.69 -1.45
C SER A 36 2.53 -14.05 -0.79
N LYS A 37 3.05 -15.04 -1.52
CA LYS A 37 3.28 -16.43 -1.04
C LYS A 37 4.18 -16.56 0.21
N TYR A 38 4.87 -15.49 0.60
CA TYR A 38 5.74 -15.43 1.79
C TYR A 38 5.08 -14.71 2.98
N SER A 39 3.79 -14.43 2.86
CA SER A 39 2.97 -13.66 3.80
C SER A 39 2.30 -14.62 4.79
N ILE A 40 3.04 -15.15 5.77
CA ILE A 40 2.38 -15.70 6.97
C ILE A 40 1.89 -14.48 7.76
N HIS A 41 0.66 -14.03 7.49
CA HIS A 41 0.02 -12.83 8.04
C HIS A 41 1.00 -11.72 8.45
N PRO A 42 1.58 -10.96 7.49
CA PRO A 42 2.42 -9.83 7.80
C PRO A 42 1.58 -8.87 8.62
N GLY A 43 2.03 -8.64 9.85
CA GLY A 43 1.46 -7.59 10.67
C GLY A 43 1.52 -6.25 9.94
N SER A 44 0.66 -5.32 10.35
CA SER A 44 0.58 -3.96 9.81
C SER A 44 1.95 -3.27 9.69
N THR A 45 2.85 -3.54 10.64
CA THR A 45 4.24 -3.05 10.61
C THR A 45 4.99 -3.51 9.36
N LYS A 46 5.04 -4.83 9.10
CA LYS A 46 5.78 -5.37 7.94
C LYS A 46 5.20 -4.83 6.64
N MET A 47 3.88 -4.86 6.50
CA MET A 47 3.19 -4.38 5.32
C MET A 47 3.44 -2.89 5.06
N TYR A 48 3.45 -2.07 6.11
CA TYR A 48 3.84 -0.66 5.98
C TYR A 48 5.29 -0.50 5.53
N HIS A 49 6.23 -1.29 6.08
CA HIS A 49 7.64 -1.24 5.69
C HIS A 49 7.84 -1.63 4.22
N ASP A 50 7.18 -2.68 3.75
CA ASP A 50 7.30 -3.12 2.36
C ASP A 50 6.70 -2.07 1.40
N LEU A 51 5.50 -1.55 1.70
CA LEU A 51 4.82 -0.61 0.81
C LEU A 51 5.45 0.79 0.80
N ARG A 52 6.01 1.26 1.92
CA ARG A 52 6.55 2.63 2.02
C ARG A 52 7.82 2.83 1.21
N GLU A 53 8.48 1.78 0.74
CA GLU A 53 9.68 1.90 -0.10
C GLU A 53 9.32 2.42 -1.48
N VAL A 54 8.15 2.04 -1.99
CA VAL A 54 7.70 2.34 -3.35
C VAL A 54 6.56 3.37 -3.36
N TYR A 55 5.64 3.29 -2.40
CA TYR A 55 4.40 4.05 -2.41
C TYR A 55 4.31 5.06 -1.28
N TRP A 56 3.48 6.07 -1.51
CA TRP A 56 3.11 7.07 -0.52
C TRP A 56 1.66 7.52 -0.73
N TRP A 57 0.93 7.68 0.37
CA TRP A 57 -0.33 8.43 0.39
C TRP A 57 -0.66 8.95 1.80
N SER A 58 -1.51 9.96 1.87
CA SER A 58 -1.99 10.50 3.15
C SER A 58 -2.79 9.44 3.91
N GLY A 59 -2.39 9.14 5.14
CA GLY A 59 -3.09 8.16 5.98
C GLY A 59 -2.63 6.71 5.81
N MET A 60 -1.58 6.44 5.02
CA MET A 60 -1.09 5.09 4.70
C MET A 60 -1.00 4.12 5.88
N LYS A 61 -0.45 4.55 7.03
CA LYS A 61 -0.37 3.70 8.23
C LYS A 61 -1.74 3.30 8.78
N ARG A 62 -2.71 4.22 8.76
CA ARG A 62 -4.08 3.99 9.23
C ARG A 62 -4.80 3.03 8.31
N ASP A 63 -4.70 3.27 7.00
CA ASP A 63 -5.35 2.42 5.99
C ASP A 63 -4.83 0.98 6.05
N ILE A 64 -3.51 0.79 6.23
CA ILE A 64 -2.91 -0.53 6.42
C ILE A 64 -3.37 -1.19 7.73
N ALA A 65 -3.43 -0.45 8.83
CA ALA A 65 -3.91 -0.99 10.10
C ALA A 65 -5.38 -1.43 9.99
N GLU A 66 -6.22 -0.64 9.32
CA GLU A 66 -7.61 -0.98 9.06
C GLU A 66 -7.74 -2.22 8.16
N PHE A 67 -6.97 -2.26 7.07
CA PHE A 67 -6.95 -3.39 6.13
C PHE A 67 -6.57 -4.71 6.83
N VAL A 68 -5.47 -4.71 7.58
CA VAL A 68 -5.01 -5.90 8.33
C VAL A 68 -5.99 -6.28 9.44
N SER A 69 -6.64 -5.32 10.10
CA SER A 69 -7.67 -5.61 11.12
C SER A 69 -8.90 -6.32 10.54
N LYS A 70 -9.20 -6.05 9.27
CA LYS A 70 -10.33 -6.64 8.54
C LYS A 70 -9.95 -7.92 7.78
N CYS A 71 -8.71 -8.40 7.93
CA CYS A 71 -8.10 -9.50 7.18
C CYS A 71 -9.15 -10.42 6.55
N PRO A 72 -9.44 -10.28 5.24
CA PRO A 72 -10.27 -11.24 4.55
C PRO A 72 -9.48 -12.53 4.56
N LYS A 73 -9.93 -13.53 5.35
CA LYS A 73 -9.47 -14.90 5.14
C LYS A 73 -9.86 -15.21 3.71
N LEU A 74 -8.90 -15.18 2.79
CA LEU A 74 -9.10 -15.75 1.45
C LEU A 74 -9.67 -17.15 1.67
N PRO A 75 -10.80 -17.53 1.04
CA PRO A 75 -11.23 -18.91 1.09
C PRO A 75 -10.11 -19.71 0.45
N THR A 76 -9.41 -20.50 1.27
CA THR A 76 -8.56 -21.57 0.81
C THR A 76 -9.48 -22.55 0.08
N GLY A 77 -9.48 -22.50 -1.25
CA GLY A 77 -10.18 -23.41 -2.14
C GLY A 77 -9.35 -23.59 -3.39
#